data_AF-A0A6A5HNR9-F1
#
_entry.id   AF-A0A6A5HNR9-F1
#
_cell.length_a   1.000
_cell.length_b   1.000
_cell.length_c   1.000
_cell.angle_alpha   90.00
_cell.angle_beta   90.00
_cell.angle_gamma   90.00
#
_symmetry.space_group_name_H-M   'P 1'
#
loop_
_entity.id
_entity.type
_entity.pdbx_description
1 polymer ?
#
loop_
_entity_poly.entity_id
_entity_poly.type
_entity_poly.pdbx_seq_one_letter_code
_entity_poly.pdbx_strand_id
1 'polypeptide(L)'
;MSSIKLLSFPFLIFSEIVRSMGIMEIFELSQVSRRALNYLNLARISKQMVNVVTGQRDAISFFNTNNPTENELRIHFLKTSEPIIGQIKVNNVCINVCERDGSTKTIRCNSNQFAYGLVHMMTHFDKLFYRMEYAIGIKLSTIRGDGEILSNGDCEYLLETTRPTLGITIFNKLSPDFNYKKILHFSRLRVPNLGKMPLEDLKALDSEIANLGNHQFSETDINEFLHHWIKGNNGKLRRLKLDGFKEAPDWDILLKDIVYTAWNTKERKRYYKSKYTDEVETINCENGKDFMDKDGQLATVVHHSEFLDILILHFSRLRVPNLGKMPLEDLKALDSEIANLGNHQFTEADINEFLHHWIKGNNRKLRRLKLDGFKEAPDWDVLLKDIVYTEWNPKERGRYYKSKYTHTEEIIDCENGRDFRNKDGQLATVVHHSEFLDFLVWNDRFLKYFGKR
;
A
#
# COMPACT_ATOMS: atom_id res chain seq x y z
N MET A 1 5.55 43.01 8.06
CA MET A 1 5.46 41.78 8.91
C MET A 1 6.85 41.49 9.45
N SER A 2 6.99 41.21 10.74
CA SER A 2 8.28 40.83 11.34
C SER A 2 8.73 39.46 10.79
N SER A 3 10.02 39.29 10.46
CA SER A 3 10.53 38.03 9.93
C SER A 3 10.56 36.95 11.01
N ILE A 4 9.91 35.81 10.73
CA ILE A 4 9.89 34.66 11.64
C ILE A 4 11.23 33.90 11.51
N LYS A 5 11.92 33.70 12.62
CA LYS A 5 13.16 32.90 12.69
C LYS A 5 12.82 31.42 12.88
N LEU A 6 12.55 30.71 11.79
CA LEU A 6 12.09 29.32 11.82
C LEU A 6 13.02 28.38 12.64
N LEU A 7 14.34 28.53 12.50
CA LEU A 7 15.32 27.69 13.20
C LEU A 7 15.54 28.05 14.68
N SER A 8 14.94 29.13 15.19
CA SER A 8 15.00 29.46 16.62
C SER A 8 13.87 28.85 17.44
N PHE A 9 12.86 28.24 16.79
CA PHE A 9 11.83 27.52 17.52
C PHE A 9 12.40 26.25 18.18
N PRO A 10 11.80 25.81 19.32
CA PRO A 10 12.03 24.49 19.83
C PRO A 10 11.79 23.43 18.75
N PHE A 11 12.60 22.38 18.73
CA PHE A 11 12.60 21.39 17.64
C PHE A 11 11.21 20.77 17.40
N LEU A 12 10.42 20.53 18.45
CA LEU A 12 9.07 19.98 18.30
C LEU A 12 8.15 20.91 17.52
N ILE A 13 8.22 22.22 17.78
CA ILE A 13 7.43 23.24 17.08
C ILE A 13 7.90 23.38 15.63
N PHE A 14 9.22 23.44 15.42
CA PHE A 14 9.79 23.40 14.07
C PHE A 14 9.27 22.18 13.29
N SER A 15 9.32 21.01 13.92
CA SER A 15 8.93 19.74 13.31
C SER A 15 7.45 19.70 12.94
N GLU A 16 6.57 20.32 13.73
CA GLU A 16 5.15 20.42 13.42
C GLU A 16 4.89 21.36 12.25
N ILE A 17 5.57 22.52 12.24
CA ILE A 17 5.48 23.50 11.15
C ILE A 17 5.89 22.83 9.83
N VAL A 18 7.07 22.18 9.77
CA VAL A 18 7.54 21.59 8.50
C VAL A 18 6.72 20.38 8.06
N ARG A 19 6.04 19.66 8.96
CA ARG A 19 5.11 18.59 8.58
C ARG A 19 3.83 19.12 7.93
N SER A 20 3.42 20.34 8.27
CA SER A 20 2.29 21.03 7.63
C SER A 20 2.64 21.67 6.27
N MET A 21 3.92 21.77 5.92
CA MET A 21 4.37 22.36 4.65
C MET A 21 4.15 21.41 3.46
N GLY A 22 3.96 22.00 2.28
CA GLY A 22 4.00 21.29 1.00
C GLY A 22 5.42 20.87 0.62
N ILE A 23 5.53 19.98 -0.35
CA ILE A 23 6.82 19.41 -0.78
C ILE A 23 7.73 20.50 -1.39
N MET A 24 7.17 21.43 -2.16
CA MET A 24 7.93 22.53 -2.74
C MET A 24 8.56 23.42 -1.66
N GLU A 25 7.81 23.78 -0.61
CA GLU A 25 8.31 24.61 0.48
C GLU A 25 9.39 23.88 1.29
N ILE A 26 9.21 22.58 1.56
CA ILE A 26 10.22 21.75 2.22
C ILE A 26 11.49 21.67 1.35
N PHE A 27 11.31 21.47 0.04
CA PHE A 27 12.41 21.42 -0.90
C PHE A 27 13.15 22.75 -0.96
N GLU A 28 12.47 23.89 -1.05
CA GLU A 28 13.10 25.21 -1.03
C GLU A 28 13.80 25.50 0.30
N LEU A 29 13.21 25.13 1.44
CA LEU A 29 13.82 25.28 2.75
C LEU A 29 15.12 24.45 2.86
N SER A 30 15.17 23.29 2.20
CA SER A 30 16.38 22.47 2.12
C SER A 30 17.53 23.16 1.40
N GLN A 31 17.23 24.11 0.50
CA GLN A 31 18.22 24.85 -0.28
C GLN A 31 18.84 26.02 0.51
N VAL A 32 18.22 26.43 1.62
CA VAL A 32 18.64 27.63 2.38
C VAL A 32 19.98 27.43 3.08
N SER A 33 20.19 26.27 3.74
CA SER A 33 21.45 25.96 4.39
C SER A 33 21.59 24.49 4.77
N ARG A 34 22.82 24.01 4.95
CA ARG A 34 23.12 22.68 5.52
C ARG A 34 22.44 22.47 6.89
N ARG A 35 22.34 23.53 7.70
CA ARG A 35 21.67 23.48 9.00
C ARG A 35 20.17 23.23 8.85
N ALA A 36 19.50 23.91 7.91
CA ALA A 36 18.08 23.69 7.63
C ALA A 36 17.81 22.27 7.13
N LEU A 37 18.61 21.76 6.20
CA LEU A 37 18.54 20.38 5.72
C LEU A 37 18.67 19.36 6.87
N ASN A 38 19.63 19.55 7.78
CA ASN A 38 19.81 18.66 8.93
C ASN A 38 18.59 18.68 9.87
N TYR A 39 17.99 19.84 10.10
CA TYR A 39 16.77 19.95 10.92
C TYR A 39 15.57 19.27 10.24
N LEU A 40 15.42 19.40 8.91
CA LEU A 40 14.39 18.71 8.14
C LEU A 40 14.55 17.19 8.21
N ASN A 41 15.77 16.68 8.08
CA ASN A 41 16.06 15.26 8.25
C ASN A 41 15.65 14.76 9.64
N LEU A 42 16.02 15.48 10.70
CA LEU A 42 15.64 15.13 12.08
C LEU A 42 14.12 15.13 12.29
N ALA A 43 13.37 15.99 11.58
CA ALA A 43 11.91 16.06 11.68
C ALA A 43 11.20 14.79 11.17
N ARG A 44 11.93 13.89 10.49
CA ARG A 44 11.43 12.61 9.96
C ARG A 44 10.12 12.77 9.18
N ILE A 45 10.12 13.74 8.26
CA ILE A 45 8.94 14.04 7.45
C ILE A 45 8.71 12.84 6.52
N SER A 46 7.56 12.19 6.64
CA SER A 46 7.13 11.16 5.70
C SER A 46 6.35 11.84 4.57
N LYS A 47 6.83 11.76 3.34
CA LYS A 47 6.09 12.15 2.13
C LYS A 47 6.08 10.97 1.15
N GLN A 48 5.03 10.91 0.33
CA GLN A 48 4.80 9.79 -0.59
C GLN A 48 5.58 9.91 -1.90
N MET A 49 5.60 8.78 -2.58
CA MET A 49 6.19 8.37 -3.86
C MET A 49 6.80 9.47 -4.74
N VAL A 50 8.07 9.27 -5.09
CA VAL A 50 8.72 9.98 -6.19
C VAL A 50 8.54 9.18 -7.45
N ASN A 51 8.10 9.82 -8.53
CA ASN A 51 8.11 9.24 -9.86
C ASN A 51 9.25 9.87 -10.67
N VAL A 52 10.21 9.05 -11.06
CA VAL A 52 11.31 9.46 -11.94
C VAL A 52 11.00 8.96 -13.34
N VAL A 53 10.84 9.87 -14.30
CA VAL A 53 10.68 9.55 -15.72
C VAL A 53 11.94 9.98 -16.45
N THR A 54 12.59 9.04 -17.13
CA THR A 54 13.74 9.31 -18.01
C THR A 54 13.24 9.21 -19.45
N GLY A 55 13.40 10.21 -20.32
CA GLY A 55 12.56 10.21 -21.52
C GLY A 55 12.52 11.46 -22.39
N GLN A 56 11.59 11.47 -23.36
CA GLN A 56 11.11 12.69 -24.02
C GLN A 56 10.86 13.85 -23.03
N ARG A 57 10.55 13.53 -21.77
CA ARG A 57 10.57 14.41 -20.62
C ARG A 57 11.41 13.76 -19.53
N ASP A 58 12.62 14.27 -19.30
CA ASP A 58 13.41 13.90 -18.14
C ASP A 58 12.83 14.63 -16.93
N ALA A 59 12.20 13.93 -16.00
CA ALA A 59 11.49 14.58 -14.90
C ALA A 59 11.48 13.77 -13.61
N ILE A 60 11.51 14.47 -12.49
CA ILE A 60 11.24 13.94 -11.15
C ILE A 60 9.94 14.60 -10.67
N SER A 61 8.95 13.82 -10.28
CA SER A 61 7.62 14.34 -9.91
C SER A 61 7.15 13.78 -8.57
N PHE A 62 6.57 14.65 -7.77
CA PHE A 62 5.84 14.35 -6.54
C PHE A 62 4.39 14.76 -6.76
N PHE A 63 3.45 13.88 -6.42
CA PHE A 63 2.03 14.09 -6.63
C PHE A 63 1.29 14.32 -5.31
N ASN A 64 0.15 15.00 -5.38
CA ASN A 64 -0.70 15.19 -4.22
C ASN A 64 -1.42 13.88 -3.86
N THR A 65 -1.32 13.48 -2.60
CA THR A 65 -1.92 12.23 -2.11
C THR A 65 -3.45 12.17 -2.26
N ASN A 66 -4.10 13.33 -2.31
CA ASN A 66 -5.54 13.47 -2.46
C ASN A 66 -5.97 13.75 -3.91
N ASN A 67 -5.05 14.23 -4.75
CA ASN A 67 -5.29 14.51 -6.17
C ASN A 67 -4.03 14.22 -7.02
N PRO A 68 -3.86 12.99 -7.51
CA PRO A 68 -2.66 12.56 -8.24
C PRO A 68 -2.42 13.29 -9.58
N THR A 69 -3.43 14.00 -10.10
CA THR A 69 -3.28 14.84 -11.30
C THR A 69 -2.60 16.19 -11.01
N GLU A 70 -2.54 16.57 -9.72
CA GLU A 70 -1.87 17.78 -9.26
C GLU A 70 -0.45 17.44 -8.80
N ASN A 71 0.54 18.10 -9.41
CA ASN A 71 1.93 18.00 -8.95
C ASN A 71 2.08 18.79 -7.64
N GLU A 72 2.67 18.19 -6.61
CA GLU A 72 3.18 18.94 -5.44
C GLU A 72 4.56 19.55 -5.72
N LEU A 73 5.35 18.88 -6.56
CA LEU A 73 6.62 19.36 -7.08
C LEU A 73 6.96 18.59 -8.36
N ARG A 74 7.36 19.29 -9.42
CA ARG A 74 7.93 18.69 -10.62
C ARG A 74 9.27 19.33 -10.95
N ILE A 75 10.29 18.52 -11.15
CA ILE A 75 11.61 18.95 -11.62
C ILE A 75 11.79 18.40 -13.01
N HIS A 76 11.68 19.25 -14.01
CA HIS A 76 11.72 18.89 -15.43
C HIS A 76 13.03 19.34 -16.05
N PHE A 77 13.72 18.44 -16.73
CA PHE A 77 15.00 18.67 -17.38
C PHE A 77 14.76 18.87 -18.89
N LEU A 78 14.92 20.11 -19.34
CA LEU A 78 14.65 20.55 -20.71
C LEU A 78 15.77 20.10 -21.65
N LYS A 79 15.38 19.45 -22.74
CA LYS A 79 16.32 18.97 -23.78
C LYS A 79 17.04 20.10 -24.50
N THR A 80 16.34 21.22 -24.71
CA THR A 80 16.93 22.44 -25.25
C THR A 80 17.49 23.28 -24.12
N SER A 81 18.75 23.68 -24.24
CA SER A 81 19.38 24.56 -23.26
C SER A 81 18.68 25.90 -23.25
N GLU A 82 18.31 26.37 -22.06
CA GLU A 82 17.69 27.67 -21.83
C GLU A 82 18.59 28.56 -20.96
N PRO A 83 18.37 29.89 -20.94
CA PRO A 83 19.11 30.81 -20.08
C PRO A 83 18.97 30.41 -18.60
N ILE A 84 20.11 30.40 -17.89
CA ILE A 84 20.16 30.00 -16.49
C ILE A 84 19.72 31.17 -15.62
N ILE A 85 18.68 30.98 -14.81
CA ILE A 85 18.18 31.97 -13.85
C ILE A 85 18.62 31.68 -12.42
N GLY A 86 19.15 30.49 -12.15
CA GLY A 86 19.60 30.11 -10.81
C GLY A 86 20.15 28.69 -10.74
N GLN A 87 20.39 28.22 -9.53
CA GLN A 87 20.90 26.87 -9.27
C GLN A 87 20.19 26.24 -8.07
N ILE A 88 20.09 24.91 -8.11
CA ILE A 88 19.68 24.07 -6.98
C ILE A 88 20.89 23.29 -6.52
N LYS A 89 21.14 23.29 -5.22
CA LYS A 89 22.23 22.54 -4.60
C LYS A 89 21.68 21.24 -4.02
N VAL A 90 22.03 20.13 -4.63
CA VAL A 90 21.74 18.80 -4.11
C VAL A 90 23.03 18.08 -3.78
N ASN A 91 23.20 17.79 -2.48
CA ASN A 91 24.47 17.29 -1.93
C ASN A 91 25.66 18.19 -2.33
N ASN A 92 26.58 17.65 -3.13
CA ASN A 92 27.82 18.31 -3.55
C ASN A 92 27.74 18.87 -4.97
N VAL A 93 26.55 18.92 -5.57
CA VAL A 93 26.33 19.28 -6.97
C VAL A 93 25.36 20.45 -7.09
N CYS A 94 25.59 21.29 -8.10
CA CYS A 94 24.66 22.33 -8.52
C CYS A 94 23.99 21.95 -9.84
N ILE A 95 22.65 21.98 -9.86
CA ILE A 95 21.82 21.80 -11.05
C ILE A 95 21.35 23.18 -11.50
N ASN A 96 21.58 23.51 -12.78
CA ASN A 96 21.18 24.79 -13.35
C ASN A 96 19.67 24.83 -13.57
N VAL A 97 19.04 25.89 -13.08
CA VAL A 97 17.60 26.15 -13.21
C VAL A 97 17.40 27.22 -14.28
N CYS A 98 16.53 26.91 -15.23
CA CYS A 98 16.12 27.79 -16.32
C CYS A 98 14.82 28.52 -16.01
N GLU A 99 13.92 27.88 -15.26
CA GLU A 99 12.63 28.47 -14.91
C GLU A 99 12.10 27.93 -13.58
N ARG A 100 11.34 28.76 -12.86
CA ARG A 100 10.51 28.34 -11.73
C ARG A 100 9.07 28.81 -11.98
N ASP A 101 8.19 27.86 -12.20
CA ASP A 101 6.76 28.10 -12.38
C ASP A 101 6.01 27.68 -11.12
N GLY A 102 5.66 28.68 -10.30
CA GLY A 102 4.91 28.47 -9.05
C GLY A 102 3.47 28.00 -9.29
N SER A 103 2.88 28.28 -10.45
CA SER A 103 1.50 27.90 -10.77
C SER A 103 1.38 26.40 -11.04
N THR A 104 2.36 25.84 -11.76
CA THR A 104 2.42 24.40 -12.05
C THR A 104 3.32 23.64 -11.08
N LYS A 105 3.87 24.32 -10.06
CA LYS A 105 4.85 23.80 -9.10
C LYS A 105 6.02 23.10 -9.79
N THR A 106 6.47 23.67 -10.92
CA THR A 106 7.49 23.10 -11.80
C THR A 106 8.79 23.89 -11.75
N ILE A 107 9.90 23.20 -11.61
CA ILE A 107 11.25 23.71 -11.75
C ILE A 107 11.83 23.14 -13.05
N ARG A 108 12.19 24.01 -14.00
CA ARG A 108 12.83 23.59 -15.25
C ARG A 108 14.34 23.71 -15.13
N CYS A 109 15.06 22.65 -15.45
CA CYS A 109 16.53 22.52 -15.38
C CYS A 109 17.11 22.14 -16.74
N ASN A 110 18.42 22.29 -16.95
CA ASN A 110 19.05 21.85 -18.21
C ASN A 110 19.28 20.33 -18.26
N SER A 111 18.88 19.66 -19.37
CA SER A 111 18.90 18.19 -19.55
C SER A 111 20.28 17.54 -19.49
N ASN A 112 21.34 18.24 -19.90
CA ASN A 112 22.70 17.71 -19.83
C ASN A 112 23.16 17.37 -18.39
N GLN A 113 22.43 17.81 -17.37
CA GLN A 113 22.70 17.50 -15.97
C GLN A 113 21.78 16.40 -15.39
N PHE A 114 20.87 15.81 -16.16
CA PHE A 114 19.90 14.85 -15.62
C PHE A 114 20.53 13.56 -15.11
N ALA A 115 21.32 12.86 -15.93
CA ALA A 115 21.89 11.56 -15.55
C ALA A 115 22.77 11.65 -14.29
N TYR A 116 23.65 12.66 -14.24
CA TYR A 116 24.48 12.92 -13.05
C TYR A 116 23.66 13.49 -11.88
N GLY A 117 22.74 14.43 -12.17
CA GLY A 117 21.91 15.09 -11.17
C GLY A 117 20.93 14.15 -10.49
N LEU A 118 20.44 13.11 -11.16
CA LEU A 118 19.41 12.20 -10.65
C LEU A 118 19.84 11.51 -9.36
N VAL A 119 21.04 10.92 -9.31
CA VAL A 119 21.55 10.25 -8.10
C VAL A 119 21.65 11.25 -6.94
N HIS A 120 22.15 12.45 -7.22
CA HIS A 120 22.27 13.50 -6.21
C HIS A 120 20.91 14.04 -5.75
N MET A 121 19.94 14.16 -6.65
CA MET A 121 18.56 14.52 -6.32
C MET A 121 17.91 13.46 -5.45
N MET A 122 17.99 12.18 -5.83
CA MET A 122 17.40 11.08 -5.05
C MET A 122 18.06 10.94 -3.68
N THR A 123 19.38 11.06 -3.60
CA THR A 123 20.11 11.08 -2.32
C THR A 123 19.72 12.28 -1.45
N HIS A 124 19.44 13.43 -2.07
CA HIS A 124 18.99 14.63 -1.35
C HIS A 124 17.56 14.45 -0.84
N PHE A 125 16.67 13.83 -1.62
CA PHE A 125 15.31 13.51 -1.21
C PHE A 125 15.25 12.43 -0.12
N ASP A 126 16.10 11.41 -0.17
CA ASP A 126 16.23 10.40 0.89
C ASP A 126 16.62 11.03 2.24
N LYS A 127 17.46 12.08 2.22
CA LYS A 127 17.78 12.86 3.43
C LYS A 127 16.63 13.75 3.89
N LEU A 128 15.77 14.20 2.98
CA LEU A 128 14.66 15.08 3.31
C LEU A 128 13.44 14.32 3.83
N PHE A 129 13.18 13.14 3.28
CA PHE A 129 11.97 12.39 3.52
C PHE A 129 12.31 11.03 4.13
N TYR A 130 11.89 10.84 5.39
CA TYR A 130 12.17 9.62 6.13
C TYR A 130 11.41 8.42 5.53
N ARG A 131 12.15 7.35 5.22
CA ARG A 131 11.63 6.11 4.58
C ARG A 131 10.92 6.40 3.26
N MET A 132 11.51 7.27 2.43
CA MET A 132 10.96 7.55 1.12
C MET A 132 11.07 6.31 0.22
N GLU A 133 9.93 5.70 -0.02
CA GLU A 133 9.74 4.69 -1.04
C GLU A 133 9.48 5.38 -2.38
N TYR A 134 10.14 4.92 -3.45
CA TYR A 134 9.93 5.50 -4.78
C TYR A 134 9.91 4.45 -5.88
N ALA A 135 9.19 4.81 -6.95
CA ALA A 135 9.08 4.02 -8.15
C ALA A 135 9.73 4.76 -9.33
N ILE A 136 10.45 4.02 -10.17
CA ILE A 136 11.09 4.60 -11.37
C ILE A 136 10.35 4.20 -12.65
N GLY A 137 10.13 5.16 -13.54
CA GLY A 137 9.66 5.00 -14.91
C GLY A 137 10.82 5.07 -15.92
N ILE A 138 11.10 3.96 -16.61
CA ILE A 138 12.18 3.86 -17.61
C ILE A 138 11.62 4.00 -19.04
N LYS A 139 12.17 4.92 -19.84
CA LYS A 139 11.91 5.07 -21.29
C LYS A 139 13.20 5.37 -22.09
N LEU A 140 13.74 4.36 -22.77
CA LEU A 140 15.10 4.25 -23.33
C LEU A 140 15.37 4.98 -24.66
N SER A 141 14.34 5.42 -25.40
CA SER A 141 14.52 6.29 -26.58
C SER A 141 15.16 7.66 -26.25
N THR A 142 15.63 7.82 -25.01
CA THR A 142 16.15 9.03 -24.42
C THR A 142 17.48 8.83 -23.67
N ILE A 143 18.06 7.63 -23.67
CA ILE A 143 19.40 7.41 -23.07
C ILE A 143 20.49 7.41 -24.15
N ARG A 144 20.21 6.85 -25.35
CA ARG A 144 21.23 6.71 -26.41
C ARG A 144 20.82 7.15 -27.82
N GLY A 145 19.62 7.66 -28.02
CA GLY A 145 19.08 7.81 -29.38
C GLY A 145 18.82 6.43 -29.99
N ASP A 146 17.64 6.23 -30.56
CA ASP A 146 17.26 5.07 -31.38
C ASP A 146 17.10 3.69 -30.71
N GLY A 147 17.30 3.53 -29.40
CA GLY A 147 16.95 2.30 -28.69
C GLY A 147 15.48 2.22 -28.25
N GLU A 148 14.60 1.56 -29.02
CA GLU A 148 13.25 1.16 -28.54
C GLU A 148 13.31 0.07 -27.45
N ILE A 149 14.41 -0.70 -27.43
CA ILE A 149 14.57 -1.95 -26.69
C ILE A 149 15.50 -1.76 -25.49
N LEU A 150 15.03 -2.11 -24.29
CA LEU A 150 15.83 -2.13 -23.06
C LEU A 150 16.64 -3.43 -22.97
N SER A 151 17.96 -3.30 -23.02
CA SER A 151 18.88 -4.42 -22.80
C SER A 151 19.05 -4.74 -21.30
N ASN A 152 19.58 -5.93 -21.01
CA ASN A 152 19.96 -6.32 -19.65
C ASN A 152 20.97 -5.35 -19.01
N GLY A 153 21.99 -4.91 -19.77
CA GLY A 153 23.02 -4.00 -19.28
C GLY A 153 22.51 -2.60 -18.99
N ASP A 154 21.62 -2.07 -19.85
CA ASP A 154 20.98 -0.78 -19.62
C ASP A 154 20.07 -0.81 -18.38
N CYS A 155 19.31 -1.89 -18.22
CA CYS A 155 18.45 -2.08 -17.04
C CYS A 155 19.29 -2.15 -15.75
N GLU A 156 20.37 -2.91 -15.76
CA GLU A 156 21.29 -3.04 -14.62
C GLU A 156 21.92 -1.69 -14.26
N TYR A 157 22.46 -0.96 -15.23
CA TYR A 157 22.98 0.38 -15.03
C TYR A 157 21.93 1.31 -14.38
N LEU A 158 20.69 1.28 -14.86
CA LEU A 158 19.61 2.11 -14.32
C LEU A 158 19.24 1.69 -12.89
N LEU A 159 19.14 0.39 -12.60
CA LEU A 159 18.84 -0.11 -11.27
C LEU A 159 19.97 0.22 -10.28
N GLU A 160 21.23 0.11 -10.68
CA GLU A 160 22.40 0.46 -9.85
C GLU A 160 22.49 1.96 -9.58
N THR A 161 22.18 2.77 -10.59
CA THR A 161 22.20 4.23 -10.53
C THR A 161 21.05 4.76 -9.68
N THR A 162 19.85 4.20 -9.86
CA THR A 162 18.63 4.77 -9.29
C THR A 162 18.09 4.02 -8.08
N ARG A 163 18.54 2.79 -7.79
CA ARG A 163 18.24 2.00 -6.57
C ARG A 163 16.80 2.15 -6.06
N PRO A 164 15.78 1.91 -6.91
CA PRO A 164 14.38 2.02 -6.49
C PRO A 164 14.09 1.05 -5.35
N THR A 165 13.25 1.48 -4.40
CA THR A 165 12.96 0.72 -3.18
C THR A 165 11.55 0.14 -3.13
N LEU A 166 10.64 0.62 -3.98
CA LEU A 166 9.24 0.19 -3.99
C LEU A 166 8.82 -0.45 -5.31
N GLY A 167 9.15 0.20 -6.43
CA GLY A 167 8.58 -0.21 -7.70
C GLY A 167 9.35 0.22 -8.93
N ILE A 168 8.99 -0.41 -10.04
CA ILE A 168 9.55 -0.09 -11.35
C ILE A 168 8.46 -0.14 -12.41
N THR A 169 8.48 0.86 -13.30
CA THR A 169 7.68 0.94 -14.50
C THR A 169 8.62 0.99 -15.71
N ILE A 170 8.51 0.03 -16.63
CA ILE A 170 9.35 -0.03 -17.83
C ILE A 170 8.47 0.14 -19.04
N PHE A 171 8.58 1.28 -19.73
CA PHE A 171 7.77 1.58 -20.91
C PHE A 171 8.35 0.99 -22.19
N ASN A 172 9.64 0.65 -22.20
CA ASN A 172 10.30 0.06 -23.36
C ASN A 172 9.87 -1.36 -23.64
N LYS A 173 10.05 -1.77 -24.90
CA LYS A 173 10.15 -3.18 -25.24
C LYS A 173 11.39 -3.75 -24.55
N LEU A 174 11.28 -4.95 -24.02
CA LEU A 174 12.43 -5.65 -23.45
C LEU A 174 13.21 -6.38 -24.54
N SER A 175 14.52 -6.55 -24.36
CA SER A 175 15.31 -7.37 -25.28
C SER A 175 14.79 -8.82 -25.29
N PRO A 176 14.90 -9.56 -26.42
CA PRO A 176 14.41 -10.94 -26.48
C PRO A 176 15.03 -11.88 -25.43
N ASP A 177 16.26 -11.57 -25.00
CA ASP A 177 17.05 -12.27 -23.97
C ASP A 177 16.96 -11.61 -22.59
N PHE A 178 15.99 -10.73 -22.36
CA PHE A 178 15.88 -9.99 -21.11
C PHE A 178 15.71 -10.92 -19.90
N ASN A 179 16.51 -10.70 -18.87
CA ASN A 179 16.46 -11.45 -17.63
C ASN A 179 15.43 -10.83 -16.66
N TYR A 180 14.20 -11.34 -16.68
CA TYR A 180 13.10 -10.84 -15.85
C TYR A 180 13.40 -10.89 -14.35
N LYS A 181 14.24 -11.80 -13.87
CA LYS A 181 14.61 -11.90 -12.44
C LYS A 181 15.18 -10.61 -11.87
N LYS A 182 15.73 -9.72 -12.72
CA LYS A 182 16.19 -8.38 -12.34
C LYS A 182 15.06 -7.47 -11.84
N ILE A 183 13.79 -7.75 -12.14
CA ILE A 183 12.65 -6.87 -11.84
C ILE A 183 11.50 -7.54 -11.07
N LEU A 184 11.49 -8.86 -10.92
CA LEU A 184 10.38 -9.60 -10.25
C LEU A 184 10.26 -9.32 -8.75
N HIS A 185 11.33 -8.83 -8.11
CA HIS A 185 11.40 -8.60 -6.67
C HIS A 185 10.74 -7.27 -6.24
N PHE A 186 10.36 -6.41 -7.19
CA PHE A 186 9.73 -5.13 -6.86
C PHE A 186 8.29 -5.33 -6.41
N SER A 187 7.90 -4.71 -5.30
CA SER A 187 6.53 -4.78 -4.78
C SER A 187 5.50 -4.17 -5.75
N ARG A 188 5.91 -3.19 -6.57
CA ARG A 188 5.09 -2.63 -7.66
C ARG A 188 5.83 -2.80 -8.98
N LEU A 189 5.30 -3.61 -9.89
CA LEU A 189 5.90 -3.86 -11.20
C LEU A 189 4.94 -3.46 -12.32
N ARG A 190 5.39 -2.67 -13.29
CA ARG A 190 4.59 -2.32 -14.47
C ARG A 190 5.44 -2.39 -15.72
N VAL A 191 5.07 -3.26 -16.64
CA VAL A 191 5.77 -3.42 -17.91
C VAL A 191 4.72 -3.55 -19.02
N PRO A 192 4.29 -2.43 -19.64
CA PRO A 192 3.27 -2.46 -20.70
C PRO A 192 3.72 -3.17 -21.97
N ASN A 193 5.04 -3.36 -22.15
CA ASN A 193 5.65 -4.02 -23.30
C ASN A 193 6.50 -5.22 -22.83
N LEU A 194 5.87 -6.16 -22.13
CA LEU A 194 6.55 -7.26 -21.46
C LEU A 194 7.26 -8.20 -22.44
N GLY A 195 6.61 -8.53 -23.57
CA GLY A 195 7.16 -9.47 -24.54
C GLY A 195 7.02 -10.93 -24.08
N LYS A 196 8.06 -11.74 -24.34
CA LYS A 196 8.06 -13.19 -24.15
C LYS A 196 8.55 -13.60 -22.77
N MET A 197 7.84 -13.19 -21.73
CA MET A 197 8.16 -13.62 -20.36
C MET A 197 7.78 -15.10 -20.16
N PRO A 198 8.69 -15.97 -19.68
CA PRO A 198 8.36 -17.34 -19.34
C PRO A 198 7.31 -17.42 -18.21
N LEU A 199 6.44 -18.43 -18.25
CA LEU A 199 5.46 -18.68 -17.19
C LEU A 199 6.12 -18.90 -15.82
N GLU A 200 7.29 -19.55 -15.77
CA GLU A 200 8.03 -19.75 -14.53
C GLU A 200 8.49 -18.43 -13.89
N ASP A 201 8.81 -17.41 -14.71
CA ASP A 201 9.12 -16.08 -14.19
C ASP A 201 7.84 -15.38 -13.66
N LEU A 202 6.66 -15.66 -14.24
CA LEU A 202 5.38 -15.14 -13.72
C LEU A 202 5.05 -15.77 -12.35
N LYS A 203 5.28 -17.08 -12.20
CA LYS A 203 5.12 -17.78 -10.92
C LYS A 203 6.14 -17.29 -9.88
N ALA A 204 7.33 -16.90 -10.29
CA ALA A 204 8.37 -16.36 -9.41
C ALA A 204 8.16 -14.88 -8.99
N LEU A 205 7.07 -14.24 -9.39
CA LEU A 205 6.76 -12.85 -9.09
C LEU A 205 6.62 -12.62 -7.57
N ASP A 206 7.41 -11.70 -7.00
CA ASP A 206 7.34 -11.30 -5.58
C ASP A 206 6.70 -9.90 -5.41
N SER A 207 5.80 -9.54 -6.34
CA SER A 207 5.11 -8.26 -6.37
C SER A 207 3.80 -8.27 -5.58
N GLU A 208 3.46 -7.13 -4.97
CA GLU A 208 2.13 -6.86 -4.42
C GLU A 208 1.16 -6.43 -5.54
N ILE A 209 1.61 -5.60 -6.48
CA ILE A 209 0.86 -5.29 -7.70
C ILE A 209 1.76 -5.45 -8.91
N ALA A 210 1.29 -6.18 -9.91
CA ALA A 210 1.92 -6.27 -11.21
C ALA A 210 0.93 -5.89 -12.33
N ASN A 211 1.37 -5.00 -13.22
CA ASN A 211 0.65 -4.58 -14.42
C ASN A 211 1.49 -4.95 -15.65
N LEU A 212 1.15 -6.06 -16.29
CA LEU A 212 1.93 -6.63 -17.38
C LEU A 212 1.14 -6.54 -18.69
N GLY A 213 1.70 -5.88 -19.69
CA GLY A 213 1.04 -5.69 -20.99
C GLY A 213 1.85 -6.26 -22.14
N ASN A 214 1.19 -6.46 -23.29
CA ASN A 214 1.79 -7.06 -24.50
C ASN A 214 2.58 -8.34 -24.18
N HIS A 215 2.04 -9.17 -23.29
CA HIS A 215 2.56 -10.48 -22.94
C HIS A 215 2.13 -11.52 -23.97
N GLN A 216 2.62 -12.77 -23.81
CA GLN A 216 2.23 -13.91 -24.65
C GLN A 216 1.53 -15.04 -23.87
N PHE A 217 1.18 -14.80 -22.60
CA PHE A 217 0.41 -15.76 -21.81
C PHE A 217 -0.95 -16.05 -22.45
N SER A 218 -1.22 -17.33 -22.66
CA SER A 218 -2.51 -17.89 -23.06
C SER A 218 -3.42 -18.12 -21.85
N GLU A 219 -4.70 -18.42 -22.09
CA GLU A 219 -5.63 -18.85 -21.04
C GLU A 219 -5.12 -20.07 -20.27
N THR A 220 -4.39 -20.98 -20.94
CA THR A 220 -3.77 -22.16 -20.30
C THR A 220 -2.64 -21.74 -19.36
N ASP A 221 -1.80 -20.80 -19.76
CA ASP A 221 -0.73 -20.27 -18.90
C ASP A 221 -1.32 -19.57 -17.66
N ILE A 222 -2.40 -18.80 -17.85
CA ILE A 222 -3.09 -18.13 -16.75
C ILE A 222 -3.76 -19.15 -15.82
N ASN A 223 -4.42 -20.19 -16.37
CA ASN A 223 -4.96 -21.27 -15.57
C ASN A 223 -3.88 -21.93 -14.69
N GLU A 224 -2.72 -22.23 -15.26
CA GLU A 224 -1.60 -22.82 -14.52
C GLU A 224 -1.06 -21.88 -13.43
N PHE A 225 -0.99 -20.58 -13.71
CA PHE A 225 -0.68 -19.57 -12.69
C PHE A 225 -1.73 -19.51 -11.57
N LEU A 226 -3.01 -19.58 -11.90
CA LEU A 226 -4.09 -19.59 -10.89
C LEU A 226 -3.99 -20.83 -9.98
N HIS A 227 -3.73 -22.01 -10.53
CA HIS A 227 -3.46 -23.22 -9.73
C HIS A 227 -2.21 -23.08 -8.86
N HIS A 228 -1.17 -22.40 -9.35
CA HIS A 228 0.01 -22.09 -8.55
C HIS A 228 -0.32 -21.19 -7.36
N TRP A 229 -1.11 -20.13 -7.58
CA TRP A 229 -1.57 -19.23 -6.51
C TRP A 229 -2.50 -19.94 -5.52
N ILE A 230 -3.45 -20.75 -5.99
CA ILE A 230 -4.38 -21.52 -5.14
C ILE A 230 -3.63 -22.45 -4.17
N LYS A 231 -2.43 -22.92 -4.53
CA LYS A 231 -1.56 -23.71 -3.63
C LYS A 231 -0.87 -22.87 -2.53
N GLY A 232 -1.20 -21.58 -2.41
CA GLY A 232 -0.68 -20.63 -1.43
C GLY A 232 0.63 -19.95 -1.84
N ASN A 233 0.96 -19.92 -3.14
CA ASN A 233 2.13 -19.19 -3.63
C ASN A 233 1.79 -17.72 -3.92
N ASN A 234 2.82 -16.88 -4.12
CA ASN A 234 2.67 -15.43 -4.33
C ASN A 234 1.82 -14.72 -3.26
N GLY A 235 1.98 -15.08 -1.99
CA GLY A 235 1.14 -14.58 -0.88
C GLY A 235 1.19 -13.05 -0.62
N LYS A 236 2.08 -12.31 -1.29
CA LYS A 236 2.08 -10.83 -1.29
C LYS A 236 1.15 -10.23 -2.34
N LEU A 237 0.80 -10.98 -3.38
CA LEU A 237 0.08 -10.50 -4.54
C LEU A 237 -1.31 -10.01 -4.13
N ARG A 238 -1.64 -8.79 -4.54
CA ARG A 238 -2.94 -8.15 -4.35
C ARG A 238 -3.66 -7.91 -5.65
N ARG A 239 -2.89 -7.63 -6.71
CA ARG A 239 -3.43 -7.45 -8.06
C ARG A 239 -2.42 -7.86 -9.11
N LEU A 240 -2.87 -8.70 -10.04
CA LEU A 240 -2.20 -8.96 -11.30
C LEU A 240 -3.12 -8.48 -12.42
N LYS A 241 -2.69 -7.43 -13.13
CA LYS A 241 -3.36 -6.92 -14.33
C LYS A 241 -2.60 -7.37 -15.57
N LEU A 242 -3.33 -7.95 -16.51
CA LEU A 242 -2.82 -8.51 -17.75
C LEU A 242 -3.52 -7.86 -18.94
N ASP A 243 -2.83 -6.97 -19.65
CA ASP A 243 -3.37 -6.35 -20.87
C ASP A 243 -3.19 -7.27 -22.08
N GLY A 244 -4.12 -7.23 -23.04
CA GLY A 244 -4.04 -8.04 -24.27
C GLY A 244 -5.22 -9.00 -24.47
N PHE A 245 -6.12 -9.07 -23.48
CA PHE A 245 -7.41 -9.76 -23.56
C PHE A 245 -8.46 -8.84 -24.20
N LYS A 246 -8.32 -8.55 -25.50
CA LYS A 246 -9.26 -7.70 -26.24
C LYS A 246 -10.66 -8.32 -26.34
N GLU A 247 -10.69 -9.63 -26.47
CA GLU A 247 -11.91 -10.41 -26.40
C GLU A 247 -12.01 -11.09 -25.03
N ALA A 248 -13.23 -11.47 -24.65
CA ALA A 248 -13.42 -12.25 -23.44
C ALA A 248 -12.63 -13.57 -23.54
N PRO A 249 -11.88 -13.96 -22.49
CA PRO A 249 -11.16 -15.22 -22.51
C PRO A 249 -12.14 -16.39 -22.54
N ASP A 250 -11.67 -17.53 -23.07
CA ASP A 250 -12.38 -18.79 -22.88
C ASP A 250 -12.34 -19.17 -21.39
N TRP A 251 -13.47 -19.00 -20.70
CA TRP A 251 -13.59 -19.25 -19.27
C TRP A 251 -13.47 -20.74 -18.93
N ASP A 252 -13.85 -21.63 -19.84
CA ASP A 252 -13.76 -23.08 -19.62
C ASP A 252 -12.30 -23.55 -19.67
N ILE A 253 -11.45 -22.85 -20.42
CA ILE A 253 -9.99 -23.05 -20.42
C ILE A 253 -9.35 -22.35 -19.22
N LEU A 254 -9.63 -21.06 -19.03
CA LEU A 254 -8.97 -20.22 -18.02
C LEU A 254 -9.24 -20.70 -16.59
N LEU A 255 -10.45 -21.18 -16.32
CA LEU A 255 -10.87 -21.67 -15.00
C LEU A 255 -11.05 -23.18 -14.96
N LYS A 256 -10.44 -23.91 -15.90
CA LYS A 256 -10.45 -25.36 -15.90
C LYS A 256 -9.96 -25.91 -14.56
N ASP A 257 -10.73 -26.83 -14.00
CA ASP A 257 -10.46 -27.50 -12.72
C ASP A 257 -10.36 -26.54 -11.50
N ILE A 258 -10.89 -25.32 -11.62
CA ILE A 258 -11.00 -24.35 -10.51
C ILE A 258 -12.47 -24.22 -10.12
N VAL A 259 -12.76 -24.41 -8.82
CA VAL A 259 -14.10 -24.14 -8.29
C VAL A 259 -14.26 -22.63 -8.13
N TYR A 260 -15.25 -22.06 -8.82
CA TYR A 260 -15.55 -20.63 -8.76
C TYR A 260 -17.05 -20.36 -8.67
N THR A 261 -17.41 -19.17 -8.19
CA THR A 261 -18.78 -18.63 -8.19
C THR A 261 -18.81 -17.30 -8.91
N ALA A 262 -19.97 -16.87 -9.39
CA ALA A 262 -20.13 -15.50 -9.87
C ALA A 262 -20.08 -14.53 -8.68
N TRP A 263 -19.54 -13.32 -8.91
CA TRP A 263 -19.56 -12.26 -7.90
C TRP A 263 -20.96 -12.06 -7.29
N ASN A 264 -21.01 -11.92 -5.97
CA ASN A 264 -22.24 -11.75 -5.21
C ASN A 264 -22.24 -10.46 -4.36
N THR A 265 -23.19 -9.57 -4.66
CA THR A 265 -23.40 -8.30 -3.92
C THR A 265 -23.68 -8.49 -2.43
N LYS A 266 -24.19 -9.66 -2.01
CA LYS A 266 -24.47 -9.96 -0.60
C LYS A 266 -23.20 -10.28 0.19
N GLU A 267 -22.13 -10.73 -0.48
CA GLU A 267 -20.91 -11.22 0.15
C GLU A 267 -19.83 -10.13 0.21
N ARG A 268 -19.73 -9.28 -0.82
CA ARG A 268 -18.74 -8.19 -0.84
C ARG A 268 -19.15 -7.01 -1.72
N LYS A 269 -18.45 -5.88 -1.50
CA LYS A 269 -18.61 -4.67 -2.31
C LYS A 269 -18.21 -4.91 -3.77
N ARG A 270 -18.92 -4.23 -4.68
CA ARG A 270 -18.69 -4.24 -6.13
C ARG A 270 -17.31 -3.73 -6.55
N TYR A 271 -16.80 -2.72 -5.85
CA TYR A 271 -15.61 -2.01 -6.28
C TYR A 271 -14.39 -2.41 -5.45
N TYR A 272 -13.35 -2.89 -6.13
CA TYR A 272 -12.01 -3.07 -5.57
C TYR A 272 -11.20 -1.80 -5.77
N LYS A 273 -10.38 -1.43 -4.78
CA LYS A 273 -9.48 -0.27 -4.89
C LYS A 273 -8.05 -0.74 -4.92
N SER A 274 -7.36 -0.46 -6.01
CA SER A 274 -5.94 -0.75 -6.19
C SER A 274 -5.15 0.53 -6.27
N LYS A 275 -3.98 0.57 -5.63
CA LYS A 275 -3.09 1.74 -5.66
C LYS A 275 -1.69 1.30 -6.13
N TYR A 276 -1.40 1.48 -7.42
CA TYR A 276 -0.09 1.12 -8.00
C TYR A 276 0.98 2.17 -7.66
N THR A 277 0.66 3.44 -7.95
CA THR A 277 1.46 4.60 -7.55
C THR A 277 0.64 5.48 -6.62
N ASP A 278 0.32 6.72 -6.98
CA ASP A 278 -0.58 7.59 -6.21
C ASP A 278 -2.04 7.49 -6.67
N GLU A 279 -2.25 7.07 -7.91
CA GLU A 279 -3.57 6.84 -8.49
C GLU A 279 -4.24 5.61 -7.86
N VAL A 280 -5.42 5.84 -7.29
CA VAL A 280 -6.32 4.77 -6.84
C VAL A 280 -7.22 4.40 -8.01
N GLU A 281 -6.95 3.24 -8.60
CA GLU A 281 -7.84 2.62 -9.56
C GLU A 281 -9.02 1.97 -8.82
N THR A 282 -10.23 2.26 -9.30
CA THR A 282 -11.44 1.61 -8.81
C THR A 282 -11.89 0.59 -9.85
N ILE A 283 -11.74 -0.69 -9.52
CA ILE A 283 -12.02 -1.81 -10.41
C ILE A 283 -13.40 -2.37 -10.11
N ASN A 284 -14.23 -2.48 -11.15
CA ASN A 284 -15.58 -3.02 -11.04
C ASN A 284 -15.54 -4.55 -11.12
N CYS A 285 -15.90 -5.22 -10.03
CA CYS A 285 -15.89 -6.68 -9.92
C CYS A 285 -17.25 -7.33 -10.26
N GLU A 286 -18.26 -6.58 -10.71
CA GLU A 286 -19.64 -7.09 -10.86
C GLU A 286 -19.76 -8.34 -11.74
N ASN A 287 -18.92 -8.45 -12.76
CA ASN A 287 -18.89 -9.60 -13.68
C ASN A 287 -17.73 -10.56 -13.38
N GLY A 288 -17.12 -10.43 -12.19
CA GLY A 288 -16.01 -11.25 -11.76
C GLY A 288 -16.43 -12.67 -11.41
N LYS A 289 -15.47 -13.58 -11.48
CA LYS A 289 -15.58 -14.95 -11.00
C LYS A 289 -14.68 -15.08 -9.76
N ASP A 290 -15.32 -15.43 -8.66
CA ASP A 290 -14.73 -15.50 -7.33
C ASP A 290 -14.27 -16.94 -7.05
N PHE A 291 -13.05 -17.11 -6.57
CA PHE A 291 -12.45 -18.40 -6.20
C PHE A 291 -11.53 -18.23 -5.00
N MET A 292 -11.14 -19.32 -4.35
CA MET A 292 -10.34 -19.28 -3.12
C MET A 292 -9.03 -20.06 -3.27
N ASP A 293 -7.99 -19.64 -2.55
CA ASP A 293 -6.80 -20.47 -2.35
C ASP A 293 -7.04 -21.54 -1.27
N LYS A 294 -6.00 -22.33 -0.99
CA LYS A 294 -6.00 -23.38 0.04
C LYS A 294 -6.22 -22.85 1.47
N ASP A 295 -5.96 -21.57 1.71
CA ASP A 295 -6.06 -20.92 3.03
C ASP A 295 -7.38 -20.11 3.15
N GLY A 296 -8.27 -20.21 2.16
CA GLY A 296 -9.57 -19.52 2.15
C GLY A 296 -9.49 -18.04 1.75
N GLN A 297 -8.35 -17.56 1.24
CA GLN A 297 -8.21 -16.21 0.72
C GLN A 297 -9.01 -16.09 -0.58
N LEU A 298 -9.95 -15.14 -0.62
CA LEU A 298 -10.74 -14.88 -1.83
C LEU A 298 -9.91 -14.15 -2.88
N ALA A 299 -10.03 -14.60 -4.12
CA ALA A 299 -9.61 -13.91 -5.32
C ALA A 299 -10.78 -13.73 -6.28
N THR A 300 -10.65 -12.73 -7.15
CA THR A 300 -11.58 -12.50 -8.25
C THR A 300 -10.80 -12.40 -9.53
N VAL A 301 -11.19 -13.16 -10.55
CA VAL A 301 -10.80 -12.89 -11.93
C VAL A 301 -11.93 -12.15 -12.63
N VAL A 302 -11.61 -11.03 -13.26
CA VAL A 302 -12.58 -10.22 -14.00
C VAL A 302 -11.98 -9.79 -15.33
N HIS A 303 -12.74 -9.96 -16.40
CA HIS A 303 -12.39 -9.45 -17.71
C HIS A 303 -13.00 -8.07 -17.90
N HIS A 304 -12.19 -7.16 -18.41
CA HIS A 304 -12.57 -5.85 -18.90
C HIS A 304 -12.24 -5.80 -20.40
N SER A 305 -12.80 -4.85 -21.14
CA SER A 305 -12.72 -4.80 -22.61
C SER A 305 -11.34 -5.02 -23.23
N GLU A 306 -10.24 -4.73 -22.54
CA GLU A 306 -8.88 -4.89 -23.09
C GLU A 306 -7.91 -5.67 -22.17
N PHE A 307 -8.37 -6.07 -20.97
CA PHE A 307 -7.48 -6.63 -19.95
C PHE A 307 -8.19 -7.56 -18.98
N LEU A 308 -7.42 -8.48 -18.41
CA LEU A 308 -7.82 -9.38 -17.34
C LEU A 308 -7.25 -8.86 -16.02
N ASP A 309 -8.09 -8.72 -15.01
CA ASP A 309 -7.69 -8.37 -13.65
C ASP A 309 -7.88 -9.58 -12.74
N ILE A 310 -6.81 -10.00 -12.05
CA ILE A 310 -6.83 -10.97 -10.95
C ILE A 310 -6.60 -10.19 -9.67
N LEU A 311 -7.62 -10.13 -8.82
CA LEU A 311 -7.67 -9.30 -7.62
C LEU A 311 -7.69 -10.21 -6.40
N ILE A 312 -6.66 -10.13 -5.56
CA ILE A 312 -6.62 -10.86 -4.30
C ILE A 312 -7.23 -9.97 -3.22
N LEU A 313 -8.34 -10.41 -2.65
CA LEU A 313 -9.16 -9.62 -1.74
C LEU A 313 -8.67 -9.77 -0.31
N HIS A 314 -7.67 -9.00 0.09
CA HIS A 314 -7.37 -8.85 1.51
C HIS A 314 -8.56 -8.19 2.22
N PHE A 315 -9.37 -8.98 2.90
CA PHE A 315 -10.50 -8.47 3.66
C PHE A 315 -10.00 -7.76 4.91
N SER A 316 -9.85 -6.43 4.81
CA SER A 316 -9.75 -5.57 6.00
C SER A 316 -10.94 -5.79 6.93
N ARG A 317 -12.10 -6.21 6.40
CA ARG A 317 -13.29 -6.50 7.17
C ARG A 317 -13.88 -7.82 6.72
N LEU A 318 -13.85 -8.81 7.60
CA LEU A 318 -14.35 -10.15 7.36
C LEU A 318 -15.71 -10.31 8.06
N ARG A 319 -16.72 -10.86 7.39
CA ARG A 319 -17.93 -11.35 8.05
C ARG A 319 -18.30 -12.71 7.49
N VAL A 320 -18.28 -13.70 8.35
CA VAL A 320 -18.65 -15.08 8.02
C VAL A 320 -19.77 -15.48 8.97
N PRO A 321 -21.04 -15.33 8.60
CA PRO A 321 -22.16 -15.62 9.49
C PRO A 321 -22.26 -17.10 9.91
N ASN A 322 -21.71 -18.00 9.09
CA ASN A 322 -21.69 -19.45 9.32
C ASN A 322 -20.28 -19.98 9.10
N LEU A 323 -19.39 -19.75 10.06
CA LEU A 323 -17.97 -20.10 9.96
C LEU A 323 -17.76 -21.62 10.02
N GLY A 324 -18.52 -22.33 10.84
CA GLY A 324 -18.32 -23.76 11.05
C GLY A 324 -16.99 -24.04 11.76
N LYS A 325 -16.28 -25.09 11.32
CA LYS A 325 -15.02 -25.52 11.93
C LYS A 325 -13.84 -24.79 11.28
N MET A 326 -13.34 -23.76 11.95
CA MET A 326 -12.10 -23.05 11.57
C MET A 326 -10.97 -23.43 12.55
N PRO A 327 -9.78 -23.81 12.07
CA PRO A 327 -8.59 -23.98 12.91
C PRO A 327 -8.23 -22.71 13.70
N LEU A 328 -7.77 -22.88 14.94
CA LEU A 328 -7.29 -21.76 15.77
C LEU A 328 -6.08 -21.05 15.16
N GLU A 329 -5.19 -21.79 14.48
CA GLU A 329 -4.03 -21.19 13.81
C GLU A 329 -4.45 -20.20 12.71
N ASP A 330 -5.56 -20.47 12.01
CA ASP A 330 -6.09 -19.55 11.00
C ASP A 330 -6.67 -18.29 11.66
N LEU A 331 -7.26 -18.41 12.87
CA LEU A 331 -7.73 -17.26 13.64
C LEU A 331 -6.55 -16.39 14.10
N LYS A 332 -5.45 -17.01 14.53
CA LYS A 332 -4.20 -16.30 14.88
C LYS A 332 -3.54 -15.66 13.64
N ALA A 333 -3.66 -16.27 12.47
CA ALA A 333 -3.12 -15.74 11.21
C ALA A 333 -3.97 -14.62 10.60
N LEU A 334 -5.15 -14.34 11.15
CA LEU A 334 -6.11 -13.36 10.62
C LEU A 334 -5.49 -11.96 10.40
N ASP A 335 -5.47 -11.51 9.15
CA ASP A 335 -4.99 -10.18 8.72
C ASP A 335 -6.14 -9.19 8.44
N SER A 336 -7.13 -9.13 9.34
CA SER A 336 -8.28 -8.22 9.24
C SER A 336 -8.22 -7.07 10.26
N GLU A 337 -8.81 -5.94 9.90
CA GLU A 337 -9.12 -4.81 10.81
C GLU A 337 -10.36 -5.13 11.65
N ILE A 338 -11.39 -5.72 11.04
CA ILE A 338 -12.62 -6.13 11.73
C ILE A 338 -12.98 -7.54 11.28
N ALA A 339 -13.31 -8.45 12.19
CA ALA A 339 -13.86 -9.74 11.85
C ALA A 339 -15.14 -10.01 12.64
N ASN A 340 -16.20 -10.41 11.95
CA ASN A 340 -17.47 -10.84 12.52
C ASN A 340 -17.66 -12.32 12.16
N LEU A 341 -17.38 -13.21 13.10
CA LEU A 341 -17.40 -14.65 12.89
C LEU A 341 -18.60 -15.24 13.62
N GLY A 342 -19.49 -15.85 12.85
CA GLY A 342 -20.74 -16.41 13.34
C GLY A 342 -20.80 -17.93 13.22
N ASN A 343 -21.60 -18.60 14.04
CA ASN A 343 -21.71 -20.05 14.17
C ASN A 343 -20.33 -20.75 14.11
N HIS A 344 -19.37 -20.23 14.87
CA HIS A 344 -18.03 -20.80 15.00
C HIS A 344 -18.00 -21.94 16.02
N GLN A 345 -16.89 -22.67 16.06
CA GLN A 345 -16.65 -23.74 17.05
C GLN A 345 -15.56 -23.40 18.08
N PHE A 346 -15.06 -22.16 18.09
CA PHE A 346 -14.09 -21.71 19.10
C PHE A 346 -14.67 -21.78 20.51
N THR A 347 -13.91 -22.40 21.40
CA THR A 347 -14.16 -22.45 22.85
C THR A 347 -13.55 -21.23 23.55
N GLU A 348 -13.91 -21.01 24.82
CA GLU A 348 -13.28 -19.99 25.66
C GLU A 348 -11.77 -20.20 25.78
N ALA A 349 -11.30 -21.45 25.76
CA ALA A 349 -9.87 -21.79 25.77
C ALA A 349 -9.17 -21.39 24.46
N ASP A 350 -9.81 -21.61 23.31
CA ASP A 350 -9.29 -21.16 22.01
C ASP A 350 -9.18 -19.63 21.95
N ILE A 351 -10.20 -18.93 22.49
CA ILE A 351 -10.21 -17.47 22.58
C ILE A 351 -9.12 -16.99 23.54
N ASN A 352 -8.95 -17.62 24.70
CA ASN A 352 -7.86 -17.31 25.63
C ASN A 352 -6.49 -17.40 24.94
N GLU A 353 -6.25 -18.46 24.17
CA GLU A 353 -4.99 -18.64 23.44
C GLU A 353 -4.80 -17.56 22.36
N PHE A 354 -5.87 -17.19 21.65
CA PHE A 354 -5.85 -16.04 20.74
C PHE A 354 -5.52 -14.71 21.47
N LEU A 355 -6.08 -14.47 22.65
CA LEU A 355 -5.80 -13.26 23.44
C LEU A 355 -4.32 -13.21 23.86
N HIS A 356 -3.74 -14.32 24.32
CA HIS A 356 -2.31 -14.43 24.60
C HIS A 356 -1.46 -14.16 23.35
N HIS A 357 -1.88 -14.65 22.19
CA HIS A 357 -1.23 -14.39 20.91
C HIS A 357 -1.24 -12.88 20.57
N TRP A 358 -2.36 -12.19 20.78
CA TRP A 358 -2.46 -10.74 20.59
C TRP A 358 -1.63 -9.95 21.62
N ILE A 359 -1.62 -10.35 22.89
CA ILE A 359 -0.84 -9.72 23.95
C ILE A 359 0.67 -9.73 23.62
N LYS A 360 1.15 -10.77 22.94
CA LYS A 360 2.53 -10.85 22.40
C LYS A 360 2.81 -9.91 21.23
N GLY A 361 1.84 -9.08 20.82
CA GLY A 361 1.97 -8.01 19.82
C GLY A 361 1.71 -8.44 18.37
N ASN A 362 0.97 -9.54 18.19
CA ASN A 362 0.50 -10.00 16.88
C ASN A 362 -0.87 -9.39 16.51
N ASN A 363 -1.38 -9.69 15.31
CA ASN A 363 -2.61 -9.12 14.73
C ASN A 363 -2.74 -7.59 14.89
N ARG A 364 -1.65 -6.86 14.62
CA ARG A 364 -1.54 -5.40 14.85
C ARG A 364 -2.57 -4.54 14.12
N LYS A 365 -3.21 -5.08 13.08
CA LYS A 365 -4.26 -4.39 12.32
C LYS A 365 -5.64 -4.55 12.95
N LEU A 366 -5.84 -5.59 13.76
CA LEU A 366 -7.15 -5.93 14.31
C LEU A 366 -7.62 -4.85 15.28
N ARG A 367 -8.84 -4.35 15.01
CA ARG A 367 -9.56 -3.37 15.83
C ARG A 367 -10.77 -3.97 16.50
N ARG A 368 -11.40 -4.97 15.88
CA ARG A 368 -12.56 -5.67 16.44
C ARG A 368 -12.62 -7.11 15.97
N LEU A 369 -12.79 -8.04 16.89
CA LEU A 369 -13.23 -9.40 16.64
C LEU A 369 -14.57 -9.59 17.35
N LYS A 370 -15.63 -9.78 16.59
CA LYS A 370 -16.98 -10.06 17.06
C LYS A 370 -17.29 -11.54 16.82
N LEU A 371 -17.62 -12.23 17.90
CA LEU A 371 -18.01 -13.64 17.91
C LEU A 371 -19.47 -13.74 18.35
N ASP A 372 -20.30 -14.53 17.64
CA ASP A 372 -21.66 -14.86 18.09
C ASP A 372 -21.69 -16.19 18.86
N GLY A 373 -22.89 -16.67 19.19
CA GLY A 373 -23.05 -17.96 19.87
C GLY A 373 -22.87 -17.92 21.39
N PHE A 374 -22.49 -16.76 21.95
CA PHE A 374 -22.41 -16.51 23.39
C PHE A 374 -23.78 -16.11 23.96
N LYS A 375 -24.79 -17.01 23.84
CA LYS A 375 -26.15 -16.77 24.36
C LYS A 375 -26.15 -16.51 25.87
N GLU A 376 -25.23 -17.13 26.58
CA GLU A 376 -24.92 -16.89 27.98
C GLU A 376 -23.55 -16.24 28.09
N ALA A 377 -23.27 -15.62 29.24
CA ALA A 377 -21.95 -15.06 29.49
C ALA A 377 -20.90 -16.18 29.44
N PRO A 378 -19.72 -15.94 28.83
CA PRO A 378 -18.65 -16.94 28.80
C PRO A 378 -18.15 -17.23 30.21
N ASP A 379 -17.51 -18.39 30.37
CA ASP A 379 -16.69 -18.65 31.56
C ASP A 379 -15.47 -17.72 31.55
N TRP A 380 -15.54 -16.66 32.35
CA TRP A 380 -14.49 -15.64 32.43
C TRP A 380 -13.19 -16.15 33.03
N ASP A 381 -13.26 -17.15 33.92
CA ASP A 381 -12.08 -17.73 34.56
C ASP A 381 -11.28 -18.58 33.56
N VAL A 382 -11.97 -19.20 32.59
CA VAL A 382 -11.33 -19.88 31.46
C VAL A 382 -10.86 -18.87 30.41
N LEU A 383 -11.73 -17.96 29.99
CA LEU A 383 -11.46 -17.04 28.88
C LEU A 383 -10.31 -16.07 29.16
N LEU A 384 -10.17 -15.62 30.40
CA LEU A 384 -9.13 -14.67 30.83
C LEU A 384 -8.08 -15.31 31.73
N LYS A 385 -7.98 -16.64 31.72
CA LYS A 385 -6.95 -17.36 32.45
C LYS A 385 -5.55 -16.83 32.12
N ASP A 386 -4.78 -16.55 33.17
CA ASP A 386 -3.41 -16.01 33.11
C ASP A 386 -3.28 -14.65 32.39
N ILE A 387 -4.39 -13.91 32.24
CA ILE A 387 -4.40 -12.54 31.70
C ILE A 387 -4.70 -11.57 32.85
N VAL A 388 -3.79 -10.63 33.10
CA VAL A 388 -4.03 -9.55 34.05
C VAL A 388 -4.94 -8.51 33.39
N TYR A 389 -6.13 -8.32 33.94
CA TYR A 389 -7.12 -7.37 33.45
C TYR A 389 -7.63 -6.44 34.57
N THR A 390 -8.27 -5.35 34.16
CA THR A 390 -8.97 -4.41 35.05
C THR A 390 -10.39 -4.19 34.58
N GLU A 391 -11.31 -3.92 35.50
CA GLU A 391 -12.66 -3.46 35.15
C GLU A 391 -12.61 -2.06 34.52
N TRP A 392 -13.67 -1.69 33.80
CA TRP A 392 -13.77 -0.38 33.15
C TRP A 392 -13.54 0.78 34.13
N ASN A 393 -12.63 1.68 33.74
CA ASN A 393 -12.37 2.92 34.45
C ASN A 393 -12.66 4.13 33.55
N PRO A 394 -13.63 5.01 33.89
CA PRO A 394 -13.97 6.18 33.07
C PRO A 394 -12.84 7.21 32.96
N LYS A 395 -11.81 7.13 33.82
CA LYS A 395 -10.61 7.97 33.73
C LYS A 395 -9.59 7.46 32.71
N GLU A 396 -9.67 6.19 32.31
CA GLU A 396 -8.71 5.57 31.39
C GLU A 396 -9.22 5.48 29.95
N ARG A 397 -10.52 5.26 29.78
CA ARG A 397 -11.22 5.28 28.49
C ARG A 397 -12.71 5.60 28.63
N GLY A 398 -13.33 6.02 27.54
CA GLY A 398 -14.77 6.21 27.43
C GLY A 398 -15.55 4.89 27.56
N ARG A 399 -16.85 5.03 27.88
CA ARG A 399 -17.78 3.91 28.03
C ARG A 399 -18.10 3.20 26.71
N TYR A 400 -18.20 3.97 25.63
CA TYR A 400 -18.71 3.49 24.35
C TYR A 400 -17.60 3.30 23.32
N TYR A 401 -17.58 2.13 22.68
CA TYR A 401 -16.75 1.87 21.52
C TYR A 401 -17.57 2.07 20.24
N LYS A 402 -17.01 2.80 19.28
CA LYS A 402 -17.62 3.00 17.96
C LYS A 402 -16.98 2.08 16.95
N SER A 403 -17.78 1.18 16.39
CA SER A 403 -17.37 0.28 15.32
C SER A 403 -18.20 0.53 14.09
N LYS A 404 -17.57 0.87 12.98
CA LYS A 404 -18.25 0.97 11.69
C LYS A 404 -17.87 -0.22 10.83
N TYR A 405 -18.69 -1.28 10.79
CA TYR A 405 -18.47 -2.43 9.91
C TYR A 405 -18.93 -2.14 8.48
N THR A 406 -20.18 -1.69 8.29
CA THR A 406 -20.77 -1.24 7.01
C THR A 406 -20.98 0.29 6.97
N HIS A 407 -22.04 0.80 6.33
CA HIS A 407 -22.42 2.21 6.36
C HIS A 407 -23.04 2.63 7.70
N THR A 408 -23.49 1.67 8.53
CA THR A 408 -24.00 1.91 9.88
C THR A 408 -22.87 1.89 10.91
N GLU A 409 -22.87 2.87 11.81
CA GLU A 409 -22.00 2.90 12.98
C GLU A 409 -22.69 2.15 14.12
N GLU A 410 -22.05 1.10 14.63
CA GLU A 410 -22.46 0.39 15.83
C GLU A 410 -21.79 1.03 17.05
N ILE A 411 -22.57 1.22 18.11
CA ILE A 411 -22.09 1.70 19.40
C ILE A 411 -22.18 0.51 20.37
N ILE A 412 -21.05 0.13 20.93
CA ILE A 412 -20.93 -1.00 21.87
C ILE A 412 -20.72 -0.42 23.25
N ASP A 413 -21.58 -0.79 24.20
CA ASP A 413 -21.43 -0.43 25.60
C ASP A 413 -20.36 -1.31 26.25
N CYS A 414 -19.26 -0.70 26.66
CA CYS A 414 -18.11 -1.37 27.25
C CYS A 414 -17.98 -1.08 28.76
N GLU A 415 -19.09 -0.69 29.42
CA GLU A 415 -19.16 -0.47 30.88
C GLU A 415 -18.77 -1.71 31.67
N ASN A 416 -19.21 -2.90 31.24
CA ASN A 416 -18.88 -4.19 31.87
C ASN A 416 -17.72 -4.92 31.15
N GLY A 417 -16.90 -4.16 30.42
CA GLY A 417 -15.78 -4.70 29.67
C GLY A 417 -14.53 -4.87 30.54
N ARG A 418 -13.76 -5.92 30.27
CA ARG A 418 -12.51 -6.24 30.95
C ARG A 418 -11.33 -5.80 30.09
N ASP A 419 -10.50 -4.92 30.66
CA ASP A 419 -9.45 -4.20 29.97
C ASP A 419 -8.07 -4.83 30.22
N PHE A 420 -7.27 -4.98 29.18
CA PHE A 420 -5.87 -5.44 29.28
C PHE A 420 -5.01 -4.81 28.18
N ARG A 421 -3.70 -5.00 28.25
CA ARG A 421 -2.73 -4.39 27.32
C ARG A 421 -1.84 -5.42 26.67
N ASN A 422 -1.47 -5.18 25.41
CA ASN A 422 -0.40 -5.94 24.78
C ASN A 422 0.99 -5.43 25.21
N LYS A 423 2.05 -6.12 24.76
CA LYS A 423 3.45 -5.77 25.03
C LYS A 423 3.84 -4.34 24.59
N ASP A 424 3.12 -3.79 23.62
CA ASP A 424 3.36 -2.45 23.06
C ASP A 424 2.53 -1.37 23.80
N GLY A 425 1.78 -1.76 24.85
CA GLY A 425 0.97 -0.86 25.69
C GLY A 425 -0.41 -0.50 25.14
N GLN A 426 -0.79 -1.06 23.98
CA GLN A 426 -2.09 -0.84 23.35
C GLN A 426 -3.21 -1.44 24.21
N LEU A 427 -4.28 -0.68 24.41
CA LEU A 427 -5.42 -1.07 25.23
C LEU A 427 -6.41 -1.90 24.42
N ALA A 428 -6.84 -3.04 24.96
CA ALA A 428 -7.97 -3.81 24.45
C ALA A 428 -8.99 -4.08 25.56
N THR A 429 -10.21 -4.36 25.14
CA THR A 429 -11.34 -4.74 26.00
C THR A 429 -11.99 -5.99 25.45
N VAL A 430 -12.30 -6.95 26.32
CA VAL A 430 -13.27 -8.01 26.01
C VAL A 430 -14.57 -7.70 26.73
N VAL A 431 -15.69 -7.71 26.00
CA VAL A 431 -17.01 -7.45 26.54
C VAL A 431 -18.03 -8.44 25.96
N HIS A 432 -18.89 -8.96 26.82
CA HIS A 432 -20.04 -9.76 26.42
C HIS A 432 -21.29 -8.89 26.43
N HIS A 433 -22.10 -8.95 25.38
CA HIS A 433 -23.40 -8.29 25.34
C HIS A 433 -24.36 -9.06 24.43
N SER A 434 -25.60 -9.20 24.88
CA SER A 434 -26.64 -9.98 24.19
C SER A 434 -26.17 -11.42 23.92
N GLU A 435 -25.87 -11.76 22.67
CA GLU A 435 -25.39 -13.08 22.23
C GLU A 435 -23.95 -13.03 21.68
N PHE A 436 -23.26 -11.91 21.90
CA PHE A 436 -21.97 -11.61 21.28
C PHE A 436 -20.85 -11.48 22.33
N LEU A 437 -19.68 -11.97 21.95
CA LEU A 437 -18.42 -11.62 22.57
C LEU A 437 -17.64 -10.70 21.64
N ASP A 438 -17.28 -9.51 22.12
CA ASP A 438 -16.53 -8.52 21.38
C ASP A 438 -15.14 -8.33 22.01
N PHE A 439 -14.09 -8.58 21.23
CA PHE A 439 -12.73 -8.14 21.51
C PHE A 439 -12.45 -6.84 20.73
N LEU A 440 -12.10 -5.77 21.44
CA LEU A 440 -12.05 -4.40 20.92
C LEU A 440 -10.70 -3.76 21.23
N VAL A 441 -10.04 -3.18 20.23
CA VAL A 441 -8.73 -2.52 20.40
C VAL A 441 -8.88 -1.00 20.29
N TRP A 442 -8.48 -0.29 21.34
CA TRP A 442 -8.67 1.16 21.45
C TRP A 442 -7.50 1.93 20.87
N ASN A 443 -7.72 2.59 19.73
CA ASN A 443 -6.78 3.58 19.18
C ASN A 443 -7.05 4.99 19.73
N ASP A 444 -8.32 5.35 19.91
CA ASP A 444 -8.75 6.59 20.55
C ASP A 444 -9.51 6.24 21.84
N ARG A 445 -8.91 6.56 23.00
CA ARG A 445 -9.46 6.17 24.31
C ARG A 445 -10.71 6.97 24.72
N PHE A 446 -10.92 8.14 24.12
CA PHE A 446 -12.07 8.99 24.42
C PHE A 446 -12.71 9.46 23.11
N LEU A 447 -14.03 9.37 23.04
CA LEU A 447 -14.77 9.96 21.93
C LEU A 447 -14.56 11.47 21.96
N LYS A 448 -14.03 12.02 20.86
CA LYS A 448 -14.02 13.47 20.65
C LYS A 448 -15.47 13.92 20.56
N TYR A 449 -15.96 14.58 21.61
CA TYR A 449 -17.23 15.30 21.53
C TYR A 449 -17.06 16.42 20.50
N PHE A 450 -17.56 16.20 19.28
CA PHE A 450 -17.89 17.30 18.40
C PHE A 450 -19.11 17.99 18.99
N GLY A 451 -18.86 18.99 19.83
CA GLY A 451 -19.90 19.94 20.21
C GLY A 451 -20.45 20.55 18.92
N LYS A 452 -21.73 20.29 18.64
CA LYS A 452 -22.48 21.14 17.71
C LYS A 452 -22.47 22.55 18.32
N ARG A 453 -21.76 23.47 17.66
CA ARG A 453 -22.07 24.89 17.71
C ARG A 453 -22.74 25.26 16.41
#